data_AF-A0AA38SP35-F1
#
_entry.id   AF-A0AA38SP35-F1
#
_cell.length_a   1.000
_cell.length_b   1.000
_cell.length_c   1.000
_cell.angle_alpha   90.00
_cell.angle_beta   90.00
_cell.angle_gamma   90.00
#
_symmetry.space_group_name_H-M   'P 1'
#
loop_
_entity.id
_entity.type
_entity.pdbx_description
1 polymer ?
#
loop_
_entity_poly.entity_id
_entity_poly.type
_entity_poly.pdbx_seq_one_letter_code
_entity_poly.pdbx_strand_id
1 'polypeptide(L)'
;MAGNHGGATTTTTPLLHDVAAAEKNIGGPRPKEPWKGELVKSIVYAGLDAIVTSFSLISSISAGRLSSVDVLVLGFANLVADGISMGFGDYVSSNTELDVAEKERLVTKWEVTNRRRSQQQSLLNRYQALGMNIQDATMVVNIFAKYGDIMVDEMMGQNGILSPDEGEEPWKKGLITFGAFLVFGSFPILAFIILIPFTRNDTHKFIGACIMSALALAILGIAKAKIAGQNYWVSVGGTLFNGALAGFAAYGIGWLLRDVAGLED
;
A
#
# COMPACT_ATOMS: atom_id res chain seq x y z
N MET A 1 -10.21 -63.99 -43.64
CA MET A 1 -9.06 -64.28 -42.74
C MET A 1 -8.24 -63.01 -42.61
N ALA A 2 -7.96 -62.59 -41.36
CA ALA A 2 -6.96 -61.61 -40.86
C ALA A 2 -6.84 -60.25 -41.59
N GLY A 3 -7.04 -59.07 -41.01
CA GLY A 3 -6.71 -58.60 -39.65
C GLY A 3 -5.29 -58.02 -39.63
N ASN A 4 -5.12 -56.69 -39.69
CA ASN A 4 -4.05 -55.97 -38.99
C ASN A 4 -4.30 -54.45 -38.89
N HIS A 5 -3.79 -53.89 -37.81
CA HIS A 5 -4.11 -52.66 -37.12
C HIS A 5 -3.38 -51.39 -37.62
N GLY A 6 -3.96 -50.24 -37.30
CA GLY A 6 -3.32 -49.26 -36.42
C GLY A 6 -2.38 -48.23 -37.05
N GLY A 7 -2.76 -46.95 -36.93
CA GLY A 7 -1.86 -45.82 -37.17
C GLY A 7 -2.51 -44.54 -36.70
N ALA A 8 -2.58 -44.36 -35.38
CA ALA A 8 -3.02 -43.13 -34.74
C ALA A 8 -2.20 -41.94 -35.27
N THR A 9 -2.87 -40.98 -35.91
CA THR A 9 -2.31 -39.65 -36.12
C THR A 9 -2.21 -38.97 -34.76
N THR A 10 -1.03 -39.05 -34.18
CA THR A 10 -0.59 -38.24 -33.05
C THR A 10 -0.77 -36.77 -33.39
N THR A 11 -1.81 -36.15 -32.87
CA THR A 11 -1.93 -34.69 -32.77
C THR A 11 -0.87 -34.23 -31.79
N THR A 12 0.37 -34.04 -32.28
CA THR A 12 1.44 -33.42 -31.51
C THR A 12 1.04 -31.98 -31.23
N THR A 13 0.67 -31.72 -29.99
CA THR A 13 0.35 -30.40 -29.43
C THR A 13 1.52 -29.44 -29.70
N PRO A 14 1.40 -28.46 -30.63
CA PRO A 14 2.50 -27.59 -31.00
C PRO A 14 2.55 -26.30 -30.17
N LEU A 15 1.79 -26.21 -29.07
CA LEU A 15 1.62 -24.93 -28.36
C LEU A 15 2.77 -24.56 -27.43
N LEU A 16 3.67 -25.48 -27.05
CA LEU A 16 4.77 -25.20 -26.12
C LEU A 16 6.15 -25.14 -26.78
N HIS A 17 6.34 -25.79 -27.94
CA HIS A 17 7.65 -25.89 -28.58
C HIS A 17 8.02 -24.61 -29.36
N ASP A 18 7.02 -23.88 -29.87
CA ASP A 18 7.21 -22.60 -30.58
C ASP A 18 7.40 -21.41 -29.63
N VAL A 19 6.98 -21.53 -28.37
CA VAL A 19 7.14 -20.46 -27.35
C VAL A 19 8.62 -20.26 -27.01
N ALA A 20 9.37 -21.36 -26.88
CA ALA A 20 10.81 -21.30 -26.60
C ALA A 20 11.63 -20.67 -27.75
N ALA A 21 11.17 -20.83 -29.00
CA ALA A 21 11.78 -20.18 -30.17
C ALA A 21 11.41 -18.70 -30.28
N ALA A 22 10.18 -18.33 -29.87
CA ALA A 22 9.70 -16.94 -29.82
C ALA A 22 10.35 -16.12 -28.68
N GLU A 23 10.59 -16.73 -27.51
CA GLU A 23 11.24 -16.06 -26.37
C GLU A 23 12.68 -15.63 -26.65
N LYS A 24 13.39 -16.36 -27.52
CA LYS A 24 14.76 -16.00 -27.96
C LYS A 24 14.86 -14.67 -28.69
N ASN A 25 13.75 -14.13 -29.21
CA ASN A 25 13.69 -12.87 -29.97
C ASN A 25 13.10 -11.69 -29.18
N ILE A 26 12.87 -11.82 -27.87
CA ILE A 26 12.37 -10.70 -27.05
C ILE A 26 13.52 -9.72 -26.78
N GLY A 27 13.58 -8.64 -27.57
CA GLY A 27 14.57 -7.58 -27.47
C GLY A 27 14.30 -6.62 -26.31
N GLY A 28 15.05 -6.77 -25.21
CA GLY A 28 15.10 -5.81 -24.10
C GLY A 28 15.24 -6.49 -22.74
N PRO A 29 15.87 -5.86 -21.74
CA PRO A 29 15.88 -6.40 -20.38
C PRO A 29 14.45 -6.47 -19.83
N ARG A 30 14.09 -7.61 -19.24
CA ARG A 30 12.79 -7.80 -18.56
C ARG A 30 12.55 -6.64 -17.57
N PRO A 31 11.42 -5.93 -17.65
CA PRO A 31 11.06 -4.93 -16.65
C PRO A 31 11.10 -5.55 -15.25
N LYS A 32 11.66 -4.84 -14.28
CA LYS A 32 11.68 -5.33 -12.89
C LYS A 32 10.25 -5.45 -12.39
N GLU A 33 9.95 -6.56 -11.73
CA GLU A 33 8.66 -6.71 -11.07
C GLU A 33 8.51 -5.64 -9.99
N PRO A 34 7.34 -4.97 -9.91
CA PRO A 34 7.07 -4.10 -8.78
C PRO A 34 7.13 -4.94 -7.50
N TRP A 35 7.59 -4.33 -6.42
CA TRP A 35 7.60 -5.00 -5.12
C TRP A 35 6.16 -5.34 -4.75
N LYS A 36 5.81 -6.62 -4.81
CA LYS A 36 4.54 -7.15 -4.33
C LYS A 36 4.62 -7.25 -2.82
N GLY A 37 3.71 -6.57 -2.13
CA GLY A 37 3.64 -6.60 -0.69
C GLY A 37 2.79 -5.44 -0.21
N GLU A 38 1.53 -5.73 0.07
CA GLU A 38 0.64 -4.78 0.76
C GLU A 38 1.30 -4.25 2.04
N LEU A 39 1.99 -5.14 2.76
CA LEU A 39 2.80 -4.82 3.95
C LEU A 39 3.86 -3.75 3.69
N VAL A 40 4.59 -3.83 2.57
CA VAL A 40 5.65 -2.85 2.26
C VAL A 40 5.05 -1.47 1.99
N LYS A 41 3.88 -1.43 1.34
CA LYS A 41 3.14 -0.19 1.13
C LYS A 41 2.68 0.39 2.47
N SER A 42 2.08 -0.43 3.34
CA SER A 42 1.66 -0.01 4.68
C SER A 42 2.82 0.53 5.51
N ILE A 43 3.98 -0.14 5.51
CA ILE A 43 5.18 0.31 6.24
C ILE A 43 5.66 1.69 5.75
N VAL A 44 5.77 1.90 4.44
CA VAL A 44 6.24 3.17 3.89
C VAL A 44 5.23 4.28 4.13
N TYR A 45 3.93 3.98 3.99
CA TYR A 45 2.86 4.93 4.27
C TYR A 45 2.85 5.34 5.75
N ALA A 46 2.84 4.37 6.66
CA ALA A 46 2.91 4.59 8.11
C ALA A 46 4.18 5.35 8.51
N GLY A 47 5.32 5.01 7.91
CA GLY A 47 6.57 5.68 8.22
C GLY A 47 6.61 7.14 7.78
N LEU A 48 6.08 7.44 6.59
CA LEU A 48 6.01 8.82 6.09
C LEU A 48 5.09 9.66 6.97
N ASP A 49 3.91 9.13 7.31
CA ASP A 49 2.96 9.82 8.18
C ASP A 49 3.54 10.07 9.57
N ALA A 50 4.15 9.05 10.18
CA ALA A 50 4.75 9.14 11.50
C ALA A 50 5.84 10.22 11.58
N ILE A 51 6.72 10.32 10.58
CA ILE A 51 7.77 11.33 10.55
C ILE A 51 7.18 12.73 10.38
N VAL A 52 6.22 12.90 9.46
CA VAL A 52 5.60 14.20 9.20
C VAL A 52 4.84 14.69 10.44
N THR A 53 4.06 13.82 11.09
CA THR A 53 3.27 14.17 12.27
C THR A 53 4.17 14.47 13.46
N SER A 54 5.19 13.64 13.72
CA SER A 54 6.16 13.88 14.80
C SER A 54 6.96 15.16 14.57
N PHE A 55 7.41 15.42 13.34
CA PHE A 55 8.12 16.65 12.99
C PHE A 55 7.24 17.91 13.12
N SER A 56 5.98 17.82 12.70
CA SER A 56 5.00 18.91 12.81
C SER A 56 4.73 19.26 14.27
N LEU A 57 4.58 18.24 15.12
CA LEU A 57 4.44 18.43 16.56
C LEU A 57 5.67 19.13 17.17
N ILE A 58 6.88 18.67 16.84
CA ILE A 58 8.13 19.31 17.29
C ILE A 58 8.21 20.76 16.81
N SER A 59 7.80 21.04 15.57
CA SER A 59 7.78 22.39 15.00
C SER A 59 6.80 23.32 15.71
N SER A 60 5.60 22.85 16.03
CA SER A 60 4.62 23.60 16.81
C SER A 60 5.13 23.90 18.23
N ILE A 61 5.65 22.88 18.93
CA ILE A 61 6.15 23.02 20.30
C ILE A 61 7.37 23.97 20.34
N SER A 62 8.25 23.89 19.33
CA SER A 62 9.40 24.79 19.20
C SER A 62 8.97 26.23 18.92
N ALA A 63 7.90 26.46 18.15
CA ALA A 63 7.34 27.80 17.92
C ALA A 63 6.79 28.42 19.22
N GLY A 64 6.16 27.57 20.05
CA GLY A 64 5.65 27.93 21.37
C GLY A 64 6.72 28.20 22.44
N ARG A 65 8.01 27.97 22.15
CA ARG A 65 9.13 28.02 23.13
C ARG A 65 8.91 27.16 24.38
N LEU A 66 8.21 26.05 24.22
CA LEU A 66 7.96 25.08 25.27
C LEU A 66 9.25 24.32 25.62
N SER A 67 9.27 23.68 26.79
CA SER A 67 10.46 23.03 27.30
C SER A 67 10.82 21.78 26.49
N SER A 68 12.09 21.35 26.57
CA SER A 68 12.52 20.06 26.01
C SER A 68 11.75 18.86 26.59
N VAL A 69 11.20 18.99 27.80
CA VAL A 69 10.39 17.96 28.45
C VAL A 69 9.01 17.86 27.78
N ASP A 70 8.40 19.00 27.42
CA ASP A 70 7.11 19.04 26.74
C ASP A 70 7.19 18.36 25.37
N VAL A 71 8.28 18.61 24.63
CA VAL A 71 8.57 17.90 23.36
C VAL A 71 8.59 16.39 23.56
N LEU A 72 9.18 15.92 24.67
CA LEU A 72 9.31 14.49 24.93
C LEU A 72 7.98 13.87 25.34
N VAL A 73 7.29 14.46 26.31
CA VAL A 73 6.04 13.93 26.86
C VAL A 73 4.96 13.97 25.79
N LEU A 74 4.74 15.13 25.16
CA LEU A 74 3.73 15.26 24.11
C LEU A 74 4.13 14.47 22.86
N GLY A 75 5.42 14.48 22.50
CA GLY A 75 5.96 13.72 21.37
C GLY A 75 5.69 12.22 21.47
N PHE A 76 6.10 11.60 22.58
CA PHE A 76 5.89 10.16 22.77
C PHE A 76 4.42 9.81 22.98
N ALA A 77 3.67 10.63 23.74
CA ALA A 77 2.25 10.38 23.94
C ALA A 77 1.50 10.39 22.60
N ASN A 78 1.75 11.40 21.76
CA ASN A 78 1.15 11.51 20.45
C ASN A 78 1.61 10.38 19.50
N LEU A 79 2.90 10.05 19.49
CA LEU A 79 3.45 8.95 18.69
C LEU A 79 2.77 7.62 18.98
N VAL A 80 2.56 7.29 20.26
CA VAL A 80 1.90 6.04 20.66
C VAL A 80 0.41 6.08 20.35
N ALA A 81 -0.27 7.19 20.65
CA ALA A 81 -1.71 7.33 20.39
C ALA A 81 -2.03 7.22 18.88
N ASP A 82 -1.30 7.97 18.05
CA ASP A 82 -1.46 7.95 16.59
C ASP A 82 -1.07 6.59 16.01
N GLY A 83 0.01 5.98 16.52
CA GLY A 83 0.40 4.63 16.13
C GLY A 83 -0.71 3.60 16.38
N ILE A 84 -1.31 3.62 17.58
CA ILE A 84 -2.42 2.71 17.92
C ILE A 84 -3.59 2.96 16.97
N SER A 85 -3.94 4.22 16.73
CA SER A 85 -5.02 4.60 15.83
C SER A 85 -4.78 4.08 14.40
N MET A 86 -3.57 4.28 13.88
CA MET A 86 -3.21 3.87 12.52
C MET A 86 -3.15 2.34 12.37
N GLY A 87 -2.54 1.64 13.31
CA GLY A 87 -2.47 0.18 13.31
C GLY A 87 -3.85 -0.48 13.45
N PHE A 88 -4.70 0.06 14.34
CA PHE A 88 -6.08 -0.39 14.48
C PHE A 88 -6.92 -0.05 13.24
N GLY A 89 -6.70 1.12 12.63
CA GLY A 89 -7.34 1.54 11.39
C GLY A 89 -7.04 0.58 10.23
N ASP A 90 -5.77 0.19 10.08
CA ASP A 90 -5.36 -0.74 9.02
C ASP A 90 -5.90 -2.16 9.27
N TYR A 91 -5.98 -2.59 10.54
CA TYR A 91 -6.66 -3.83 10.95
C TYR A 91 -8.16 -3.80 10.58
N VAL A 92 -8.88 -2.76 10.99
CA VAL A 92 -10.32 -2.62 10.72
C VAL A 92 -10.58 -2.53 9.21
N SER A 93 -9.77 -1.79 8.47
CA SER A 93 -9.88 -1.68 7.00
C SER A 93 -9.75 -3.06 6.35
N SER A 94 -8.67 -3.77 6.69
CA SER A 94 -8.39 -5.09 6.12
C SER A 94 -9.45 -6.13 6.52
N ASN A 95 -9.93 -6.08 7.77
CA ASN A 95 -11.03 -6.96 8.21
C ASN A 95 -12.33 -6.65 7.47
N THR A 96 -12.64 -5.37 7.24
CA THR A 96 -13.82 -4.96 6.50
C THR A 96 -13.74 -5.42 5.04
N GLU A 97 -12.56 -5.34 4.41
CA GLU A 97 -12.34 -5.86 3.06
C GLU A 97 -12.59 -7.37 2.97
N LEU A 98 -12.17 -8.14 3.98
CA LEU A 98 -12.48 -9.57 4.07
C LEU A 98 -13.99 -9.84 4.24
N ASP A 99 -14.65 -9.12 5.15
CA ASP A 99 -16.09 -9.26 5.39
C ASP A 99 -16.91 -8.92 4.12
N VAL A 100 -16.49 -7.88 3.39
CA VAL A 100 -17.10 -7.48 2.11
C VAL A 100 -16.86 -8.56 1.05
N ALA A 101 -15.64 -9.09 0.96
CA ALA A 101 -15.31 -10.13 -0.02
C ALA A 101 -16.07 -11.44 0.26
N GLU A 102 -16.21 -11.85 1.52
CA GLU A 102 -17.00 -13.03 1.89
C GLU A 102 -18.48 -12.84 1.53
N LYS A 103 -19.05 -11.69 1.90
CA LYS A 103 -20.45 -11.38 1.61
C LYS A 103 -20.72 -11.31 0.12
N GLU A 104 -19.84 -10.66 -0.65
CA GLU A 104 -19.96 -10.63 -2.10
C GLU A 104 -19.88 -12.03 -2.68
N ARG A 105 -18.94 -12.88 -2.23
CA ARG A 105 -18.83 -14.27 -2.69
C ARG A 105 -20.14 -15.04 -2.52
N LEU A 106 -20.83 -14.85 -1.39
CA LEU A 106 -22.15 -15.46 -1.16
C LEU A 106 -23.22 -14.95 -2.14
N VAL A 107 -23.25 -13.65 -2.40
CA VAL A 107 -24.16 -13.04 -3.37
C VAL A 107 -23.87 -13.56 -4.78
N THR A 108 -22.61 -13.52 -5.22
CA THR A 108 -22.17 -14.02 -6.53
C THR A 108 -22.48 -15.51 -6.67
N LYS A 109 -22.27 -16.33 -5.63
CA LYS A 109 -22.62 -17.75 -5.66
C LYS A 109 -24.12 -17.97 -5.87
N TRP A 110 -24.96 -17.19 -5.20
CA TRP A 110 -26.41 -17.22 -5.42
C TRP A 110 -26.75 -16.80 -6.85
N GLU A 111 -26.14 -15.73 -7.37
CA GLU A 111 -26.40 -15.26 -8.73
C GLU A 111 -25.93 -16.23 -9.82
N VAL A 112 -24.78 -16.87 -9.66
CA VAL A 112 -24.29 -17.90 -10.59
C VAL A 112 -25.24 -19.10 -10.62
N THR A 113 -25.81 -19.46 -9.47
CA THR A 113 -26.75 -20.59 -9.35
C THR A 113 -28.14 -20.23 -9.91
N ASN A 114 -28.68 -19.06 -9.56
CA ASN A 114 -30.06 -18.68 -9.85
C ASN A 114 -30.22 -17.85 -11.14
N ARG A 115 -29.17 -17.13 -11.58
CA ARG A 115 -29.18 -16.20 -12.72
C ARG A 115 -28.09 -16.53 -13.75
N ARG A 116 -27.78 -17.81 -13.92
CA ARG A 116 -26.68 -18.31 -14.76
C ARG A 116 -26.58 -17.69 -16.16
N ARG A 117 -27.69 -17.58 -16.90
CA ARG A 117 -27.69 -16.97 -18.25
C ARG A 117 -27.28 -15.50 -18.24
N SER A 118 -27.73 -14.74 -17.23
CA SER A 118 -27.36 -13.33 -17.07
C SER A 118 -25.87 -13.18 -16.77
N GLN A 119 -25.33 -14.05 -15.91
CA GLN A 119 -23.91 -14.04 -15.54
C GLN A 119 -23.01 -14.44 -16.74
N GLN A 120 -23.42 -15.44 -17.51
CA GLN A 120 -22.74 -15.80 -18.76
C GLN A 120 -22.73 -14.64 -19.77
N GLN A 121 -23.86 -13.94 -19.94
CA GLN A 121 -23.91 -12.80 -20.85
C GLN A 121 -23.02 -11.64 -20.36
N SER A 122 -22.95 -11.41 -19.04
CA SER A 122 -22.06 -10.40 -18.45
C SER A 122 -20.60 -10.68 -18.78
N LEU A 123 -20.12 -11.91 -18.54
CA LEU A 123 -18.74 -12.30 -18.86
C LEU A 123 -18.46 -12.27 -20.36
N LEU A 124 -19.42 -12.70 -21.18
CA LEU A 124 -19.30 -12.63 -22.63
C LEU A 124 -19.06 -11.20 -23.10
N ASN A 125 -19.89 -10.27 -22.63
CA ASN A 125 -19.77 -8.85 -22.95
C ASN A 125 -18.43 -8.27 -22.46
N ARG A 126 -17.95 -8.68 -21.27
CA ARG A 126 -16.64 -8.27 -20.73
C ARG A 126 -15.50 -8.76 -21.63
N TYR A 127 -15.49 -10.03 -22.02
CA TYR A 127 -14.42 -10.55 -22.91
C TYR A 127 -14.46 -9.92 -24.29
N GLN A 128 -15.64 -9.64 -24.83
CA GLN A 128 -15.75 -8.88 -26.07
C GLN A 128 -15.21 -7.45 -25.92
N ALA A 129 -15.50 -6.78 -24.80
CA ALA A 129 -14.96 -5.45 -24.51
C ALA A 129 -13.43 -5.45 -24.35
N LEU A 130 -12.85 -6.57 -23.89
CA LEU A 130 -11.40 -6.80 -23.86
C LEU A 130 -10.81 -7.13 -25.25
N GLY A 131 -11.63 -7.25 -26.29
CA GLY A 131 -11.20 -7.49 -27.68
C GLY A 131 -11.27 -8.94 -28.14
N MET A 132 -11.84 -9.85 -27.34
CA MET A 132 -11.99 -11.25 -27.73
C MET A 132 -13.08 -11.44 -28.79
N ASN A 133 -12.82 -12.29 -29.79
CA ASN A 133 -13.84 -12.69 -30.75
C ASN A 133 -15.03 -13.34 -30.03
N ILE A 134 -16.25 -13.08 -30.48
CA ILE A 134 -17.48 -13.64 -29.91
C ILE A 134 -17.44 -15.16 -29.81
N GLN A 135 -16.86 -15.85 -30.79
CA GLN A 135 -16.78 -17.31 -30.82
C GLN A 135 -15.90 -17.85 -29.69
N ASP A 136 -14.72 -17.24 -29.50
CA ASP A 136 -13.76 -17.62 -28.46
C ASP A 136 -14.29 -17.26 -27.08
N ALA A 137 -14.84 -16.05 -26.92
CA ALA A 137 -15.44 -15.60 -25.66
C ALA A 137 -16.61 -16.50 -25.24
N THR A 138 -17.45 -16.90 -26.18
CA THR A 138 -18.54 -17.85 -25.93
C THR A 138 -18.01 -19.21 -25.51
N MET A 139 -16.93 -19.69 -26.12
CA MET A 139 -16.30 -20.95 -25.74
C MET A 139 -15.77 -20.88 -24.30
N VAL A 140 -15.00 -19.84 -23.95
CA VAL A 140 -14.42 -19.64 -22.61
C VAL A 140 -15.51 -19.56 -21.54
N VAL A 141 -16.53 -18.72 -21.76
CA VAL A 141 -17.65 -18.56 -20.82
C VAL A 141 -18.42 -19.88 -20.64
N ASN A 142 -18.61 -20.66 -21.71
CA ASN A 142 -19.25 -21.97 -21.60
C ASN A 142 -18.37 -22.98 -20.86
N ILE A 143 -17.05 -22.88 -20.93
CA ILE A 143 -16.13 -23.69 -20.12
C ILE A 143 -16.24 -23.28 -18.65
N PHE A 144 -16.13 -22.00 -18.32
CA PHE A 144 -16.25 -21.51 -16.94
C PHE A 144 -17.60 -21.84 -16.33
N ALA A 145 -18.68 -21.76 -17.12
CA ALA A 145 -19.99 -22.14 -16.64
C ALA A 145 -20.05 -23.61 -16.18
N LYS A 146 -19.20 -24.53 -16.65
CA LYS A 146 -19.16 -25.92 -16.16
C LYS A 146 -18.60 -26.02 -14.74
N TYR A 147 -17.79 -25.06 -14.32
CA TYR A 147 -17.08 -25.03 -13.04
C TYR A 147 -17.59 -23.85 -12.20
N GLY A 148 -18.56 -24.12 -11.34
CA GLY A 148 -19.26 -23.09 -10.56
C GLY A 148 -18.33 -22.19 -9.76
N ASP A 149 -17.31 -22.74 -9.11
CA ASP A 149 -16.36 -21.96 -8.30
C ASP A 149 -15.49 -21.05 -9.17
N ILE A 150 -15.00 -21.52 -10.32
CA ILE A 150 -14.24 -20.70 -11.28
C ILE A 150 -15.11 -19.57 -11.84
N MET A 151 -16.39 -19.86 -12.12
CA MET A 151 -17.34 -18.84 -12.56
C MET A 151 -17.56 -17.78 -11.48
N VAL A 152 -17.67 -18.18 -10.21
CA VAL A 152 -17.80 -17.24 -9.09
C VAL A 152 -16.54 -16.38 -8.96
N ASP A 153 -15.35 -16.99 -9.01
CA ASP A 153 -14.08 -16.27 -8.89
C ASP A 153 -13.89 -15.27 -10.04
N GLU A 154 -14.26 -15.64 -11.28
CA GLU A 154 -14.19 -14.73 -12.43
C GLU A 154 -15.20 -13.58 -12.30
N MET A 155 -16.42 -13.85 -11.81
CA MET A 155 -17.41 -12.81 -11.55
C MET A 155 -16.99 -11.87 -10.40
N MET A 156 -16.35 -12.40 -9.35
CA MET A 156 -15.77 -11.61 -8.26
C MET A 156 -14.66 -10.69 -8.80
N GLY A 157 -13.76 -11.25 -9.61
CA GLY A 157 -12.73 -10.47 -10.32
C GLY A 157 -13.33 -9.48 -11.33
N GLN A 158 -14.55 -9.72 -11.82
CA GLN A 158 -15.28 -8.74 -12.62
C GLN A 158 -15.71 -7.53 -11.79
N ASN A 159 -16.15 -7.74 -10.56
CA ASN A 159 -16.58 -6.69 -9.64
C ASN A 159 -15.40 -5.96 -8.98
N GLY A 160 -14.16 -6.33 -9.32
CA GLY A 160 -12.95 -5.72 -8.77
C GLY A 160 -12.59 -6.22 -7.38
N ILE A 161 -13.27 -7.26 -6.89
CA ILE A 161 -12.96 -7.90 -5.61
C ILE A 161 -12.03 -9.06 -5.91
N LEU A 162 -10.78 -8.90 -5.48
CA LEU A 162 -9.82 -9.99 -5.51
C LEU A 162 -10.27 -11.06 -4.52
N SER A 163 -10.12 -12.33 -4.90
CA SER A 163 -10.30 -13.41 -3.94
C SER A 163 -9.40 -13.13 -2.73
N PRO A 164 -9.94 -13.16 -1.50
CA PRO A 164 -9.13 -13.02 -0.30
C PRO A 164 -7.91 -13.92 -0.42
N ASP A 165 -6.71 -13.35 -0.35
CA ASP A 165 -5.50 -14.16 -0.33
C ASP A 165 -5.55 -14.96 0.97
N GLU A 166 -5.59 -16.29 0.88
CA GLU A 166 -5.85 -17.18 2.03
C GLU A 166 -4.79 -17.03 3.15
N GLY A 167 -3.71 -16.29 2.92
CA GLY A 167 -2.64 -15.99 3.87
C GLY A 167 -2.61 -14.57 4.46
N GLU A 168 -3.53 -13.67 4.10
CA GLU A 168 -3.55 -12.32 4.67
C GLU A 168 -4.27 -12.29 6.02
N GLU A 169 -3.51 -12.03 7.08
CA GLU A 169 -4.04 -11.90 8.44
C GLU A 169 -4.14 -10.40 8.82
N PRO A 170 -5.35 -9.82 8.92
CA PRO A 170 -5.55 -8.39 9.20
C PRO A 170 -4.81 -7.88 10.44
N TRP A 171 -4.75 -8.72 11.48
CA TRP A 171 -4.09 -8.34 12.74
C TRP A 171 -2.57 -8.20 12.58
N LYS A 172 -1.94 -9.02 11.71
CA LYS A 172 -0.50 -8.90 11.41
C LYS A 172 -0.23 -7.60 10.68
N LYS A 173 -1.07 -7.26 9.70
CA LYS A 173 -0.96 -6.01 8.94
C LYS A 173 -1.08 -4.79 9.85
N GLY A 174 -2.10 -4.74 10.71
CA GLY A 174 -2.26 -3.68 11.70
C GLY A 174 -1.07 -3.56 12.67
N LEU A 175 -0.53 -4.68 13.16
CA LEU A 175 0.63 -4.68 14.05
C LEU A 175 1.91 -4.21 13.36
N ILE A 176 2.13 -4.58 12.09
CA ILE A 176 3.26 -4.13 11.28
C ILE A 176 3.16 -2.61 11.04
N THR A 177 1.96 -2.11 10.72
CA THR A 177 1.69 -0.68 10.53
C THR A 177 1.96 0.11 11.81
N PHE A 178 1.48 -0.38 12.96
CA PHE A 178 1.79 0.19 14.27
C PHE A 178 3.29 0.22 14.56
N GLY A 179 3.98 -0.91 14.37
CA GLY A 179 5.41 -1.02 14.60
C GLY A 179 6.23 -0.08 13.69
N ALA A 180 5.86 0.00 12.41
CA ALA A 180 6.48 0.92 11.47
C ALA A 180 6.27 2.37 11.90
N PHE A 181 5.04 2.74 12.29
CA PHE A 181 4.73 4.08 12.76
C PHE A 181 5.59 4.48 13.97
N LEU A 182 5.66 3.62 14.99
CA LEU A 182 6.50 3.88 16.17
C LEU A 182 7.98 4.03 15.81
N VAL A 183 8.52 3.12 15.01
CA VAL A 183 9.93 3.13 14.64
C VAL A 183 10.28 4.40 13.87
N PHE A 184 9.53 4.72 12.81
CA PHE A 184 9.84 5.88 11.97
C PHE A 184 9.51 7.22 12.64
N GLY A 185 8.39 7.32 13.36
CA GLY A 185 8.03 8.54 14.09
C GLY A 185 8.92 8.81 15.30
N SER A 186 9.66 7.81 15.79
CA SER A 186 10.67 8.03 16.83
C SER A 186 11.89 8.78 16.32
N PHE A 187 12.22 8.78 15.02
CA PHE A 187 13.45 9.40 14.49
C PHE A 187 13.56 10.91 14.81
N PRO A 188 12.53 11.75 14.54
CA PRO A 188 12.56 13.17 14.92
C PRO A 188 12.73 13.39 16.43
N ILE A 189 12.09 12.55 17.25
CA ILE A 189 12.13 12.65 18.72
C ILE A 189 13.49 12.21 19.25
N LEU A 190 14.06 11.13 18.71
CA LEU A 190 15.40 10.64 19.06
C LEU A 190 16.47 11.68 18.72
N ALA A 191 16.35 12.36 17.58
CA ALA A 191 17.23 13.46 17.22
C ALA A 191 17.22 14.54 18.31
N PHE A 192 16.03 14.89 18.80
CA PHE A 192 15.87 15.85 19.88
C PHE A 192 16.52 15.38 21.20
N ILE A 193 16.32 14.10 21.59
CA ILE A 193 16.93 13.49 22.79
C ILE A 193 18.46 13.49 22.71
N ILE A 194 19.01 13.03 21.59
CA ILE A 194 20.46 12.88 21.41
C ILE A 194 21.15 14.23 21.52
N LEU A 195 20.51 15.33 21.12
CA LEU A 195 21.08 16.67 21.21
C LEU A 195 20.99 17.32 22.61
N ILE A 196 20.19 16.78 23.54
CA ILE A 196 20.07 17.28 24.94
C ILE A 196 21.44 17.38 25.64
N PRO A 197 22.30 16.34 25.67
CA PRO A 197 23.59 16.41 26.36
C PRO A 197 24.64 17.26 25.62
N PHE A 198 24.51 17.46 24.30
CA PHE A 198 25.51 18.18 23.50
C PHE A 198 25.26 19.68 23.42
N THR A 199 24.02 20.15 23.61
CA THR A 199 23.71 21.57 23.43
C THR A 199 22.54 22.03 24.31
N ARG A 200 22.77 23.12 25.05
CA ARG A 200 21.75 23.74 25.92
C ARG A 200 20.83 24.73 25.20
N ASN A 201 21.15 25.09 23.96
CA ASN A 201 20.38 26.02 23.13
C ASN A 201 19.31 25.27 22.30
N ASP A 202 18.04 25.61 22.51
CA ASP A 202 16.91 24.94 21.88
C ASP A 202 16.85 25.11 20.36
N THR A 203 17.44 26.19 19.81
CA THR A 203 17.54 26.40 18.37
C THR A 203 18.35 25.30 17.67
N HIS A 204 19.46 24.85 18.28
CA HIS A 204 20.29 23.80 17.70
C HIS A 204 19.60 22.42 17.77
N LYS A 205 18.82 22.16 18.83
CA LYS A 205 18.01 20.94 18.94
C LYS A 205 16.95 20.87 17.84
N PHE A 206 16.29 22.00 17.58
CA PHE A 206 15.30 22.10 16.51
C PHE A 206 15.93 21.90 15.12
N ILE A 207 17.08 22.51 14.84
CA ILE A 207 17.81 22.29 13.58
C ILE A 207 18.20 20.81 13.42
N GLY A 208 18.64 20.15 14.49
CA GLY A 208 18.92 18.71 14.48
C GLY A 208 17.69 17.87 14.13
N ALA A 209 16.53 18.19 14.72
CA ALA A 209 15.26 17.54 14.40
C ALA A 209 14.84 17.76 12.94
N CYS A 210 15.03 18.96 12.38
CA CYS A 210 14.79 19.25 10.97
C CYS A 210 15.67 18.39 10.05
N ILE A 211 16.98 18.33 10.32
CA ILE A 211 17.93 17.56 9.51
C ILE A 211 17.58 16.07 9.57
N MET A 212 17.34 15.53 10.76
CA MET A 212 17.00 14.12 10.92
C MET A 212 15.66 13.74 10.29
N SER A 213 14.65 14.62 10.40
CA SER A 213 13.36 14.42 9.74
C SER A 213 13.51 14.46 8.21
N ALA A 214 14.29 15.41 7.68
CA ALA A 214 14.58 15.49 6.25
C ALA A 214 15.31 14.24 5.74
N LEU A 215 16.31 13.74 6.48
CA LEU A 215 17.02 12.51 6.13
C LEU A 215 16.08 11.29 6.15
N ALA A 216 15.25 11.16 7.19
CA ALA A 216 14.29 10.05 7.30
C ALA A 216 13.24 10.09 6.17
N LEU A 217 12.69 11.27 5.86
CA LEU A 217 11.78 11.49 4.73
C LEU A 217 12.45 11.20 3.40
N ALA A 218 13.71 11.59 3.21
CA ALA A 218 14.44 11.29 1.98
C ALA A 218 14.65 9.77 1.80
N ILE A 219 15.01 9.05 2.87
CA ILE A 219 15.17 7.59 2.84
C ILE A 219 13.84 6.90 2.48
N LEU A 220 12.73 7.27 3.14
CA LEU A 220 11.42 6.72 2.81
C LEU A 220 10.91 7.16 1.43
N GLY A 221 11.25 8.37 0.99
CA GLY A 221 10.97 8.86 -0.34
C GLY A 221 11.68 8.04 -1.42
N ILE A 222 12.93 7.61 -1.17
CA ILE A 222 13.67 6.69 -2.04
C ILE A 222 13.00 5.30 -2.03
N ALA A 223 12.64 4.79 -0.85
CA ALA A 223 11.96 3.50 -0.72
C ALA A 223 10.63 3.50 -1.50
N LYS A 224 9.81 4.55 -1.33
CA LYS A 224 8.57 4.79 -2.07
C LYS A 224 8.81 4.81 -3.57
N ALA A 225 9.81 5.54 -4.05
CA ALA A 225 10.15 5.61 -5.48
C ALA A 225 10.50 4.23 -6.05
N LYS A 226 11.29 3.46 -5.30
CA LYS A 226 11.72 2.12 -5.69
C LYS A 226 10.53 1.14 -5.78
N ILE A 227 9.57 1.25 -4.85
CA ILE A 227 8.36 0.40 -4.84
C ILE A 227 7.43 0.79 -5.99
N ALA A 228 7.22 2.09 -6.21
CA ALA A 228 6.29 2.60 -7.20
C ALA A 228 6.87 2.67 -8.63
N GLY A 229 8.16 2.35 -8.82
CA GLY A 229 8.84 2.50 -10.11
C GLY A 229 8.93 3.95 -10.60
N GLN A 230 8.84 4.92 -9.68
CA GLN A 230 8.86 6.35 -9.99
C GLN A 230 10.27 6.93 -9.96
N ASN A 231 10.45 8.13 -10.51
CA ASN A 231 11.72 8.85 -10.42
C ASN A 231 12.04 9.22 -8.96
N TYR A 232 13.21 8.82 -8.47
CA TYR A 232 13.67 9.06 -7.09
C TYR A 232 13.61 10.53 -6.69
N TRP A 233 14.03 11.44 -7.58
CA TRP A 233 14.03 12.88 -7.31
C TRP A 233 12.63 13.45 -7.08
N VAL A 234 11.65 12.98 -7.85
CA VAL A 234 10.25 13.44 -7.73
C VAL A 234 9.65 12.95 -6.42
N SER A 235 9.87 11.68 -6.07
CA SER A 235 9.35 11.11 -4.82
C SER A 235 9.97 11.77 -3.58
N VAL A 236 11.31 11.89 -3.54
CA VAL A 236 12.03 12.54 -2.44
C VAL A 236 11.61 14.00 -2.31
N GLY A 237 11.62 14.74 -3.42
CA GLY A 237 11.18 16.14 -3.45
C GLY A 237 9.76 16.32 -2.95
N GLY A 238 8.83 15.45 -3.38
CA GLY A 238 7.44 15.46 -2.90
C GLY A 238 7.32 15.17 -1.41
N THR A 239 8.05 14.18 -0.90
CA THR A 239 8.02 13.82 0.53
C THR A 239 8.62 14.91 1.43
N LEU A 240 9.72 15.53 1.01
CA LEU A 240 10.34 16.65 1.71
C LEU A 240 9.46 17.89 1.68
N PHE A 241 8.87 18.20 0.52
CA PHE A 241 7.95 19.33 0.38
C PHE A 241 6.72 19.15 1.28
N ASN A 242 6.14 17.96 1.33
CA ASN A 242 5.02 17.65 2.22
C ASN A 242 5.40 17.85 3.69
N GLY A 243 6.55 17.30 4.12
CA GLY A 243 7.04 17.48 5.49
C GLY A 243 7.34 18.94 5.84
N ALA A 244 7.94 19.69 4.93
CA ALA A 244 8.22 21.12 5.10
C ALA A 244 6.92 21.94 5.20
N LEU A 245 5.94 21.66 4.34
CA LEU A 245 4.64 22.34 4.35
C LEU A 245 3.87 22.07 5.66
N ALA A 246 3.82 20.80 6.09
CA ALA A 246 3.18 20.42 7.34
C ALA A 246 3.87 21.04 8.57
N GLY A 247 5.21 20.97 8.62
CA GLY A 247 5.99 21.60 9.68
C GLY A 247 5.84 23.12 9.73
N PHE A 248 5.81 23.78 8.57
CA PHE A 248 5.58 25.22 8.48
C PHE A 248 4.18 25.62 8.97
N ALA A 249 3.14 24.88 8.55
CA ALA A 249 1.79 25.10 9.03
C ALA A 249 1.68 24.92 10.55
N ALA A 250 2.26 23.84 11.08
CA ALA A 250 2.26 23.56 12.52
C ALA A 250 3.06 24.60 13.31
N TYR A 251 4.21 25.04 12.81
CA TYR A 251 4.99 26.13 13.40
C TYR A 251 4.18 27.43 13.44
N GLY A 252 3.51 27.78 12.33
CA GLY A 252 2.65 28.97 12.24
C GLY A 252 1.49 28.94 13.23
N ILE A 253 0.83 27.79 13.37
CA ILE A 253 -0.24 27.58 14.35
C ILE A 253 0.30 27.68 15.79
N GLY A 254 1.44 27.05 16.08
CA GLY A 254 2.08 27.12 17.39
C GLY A 254 2.48 28.56 17.77
N TRP A 255 2.98 29.33 16.80
CA TRP A 255 3.29 30.74 16.99
C TRP A 255 2.04 31.59 17.23
N LEU A 256 0.99 31.41 16.41
CA LEU A 256 -0.27 32.17 16.53
C LEU A 256 -1.01 31.86 17.83
N LEU A 257 -1.07 30.59 18.24
CA LEU A 257 -1.69 30.20 19.51
C LEU A 257 -0.95 30.80 20.70
N ARG A 258 0.37 30.93 20.62
CA ARG A 258 1.15 31.58 21.66
C ARG A 258 0.79 33.06 21.80
N ASP A 259 0.72 33.76 20.67
CA ASP A 259 0.36 35.18 20.59
C ASP A 259 -1.06 35.43 21.14
N VAL A 260 -2.02 34.61 20.70
CA VAL A 260 -3.43 34.70 21.14
C VAL A 260 -3.63 34.27 22.59
N ALA A 261 -2.88 33.28 23.07
CA ALA A 261 -2.99 32.79 24.45
C ALA A 261 -2.30 33.70 25.48
N GLY A 262 -1.62 34.77 25.04
CA GLY A 262 -0.95 35.72 25.94
C GLY A 262 0.23 35.12 26.70
N LEU A 263 0.92 34.12 26.13
CA LEU A 263 2.15 33.53 26.68
C LEU A 263 3.39 34.38 26.35
N GLU A 264 3.21 35.70 26.28
CA GLU A 264 4.26 36.71 26.16
C GLU A 264 4.80 37.04 27.56
N ASP A 265 5.67 36.17 28.07
CA ASP A 265 6.65 36.55 29.10
C ASP A 265 8.08 36.46 28.50
#